data_AF-A0A401RW51-F1
#
_entry.id   AF-A0A401RW51-F1
#
_cell.length_a   1.000
_cell.length_b   1.000
_cell.length_c   1.000
_cell.angle_alpha   90.00
_cell.angle_beta   90.00
_cell.angle_gamma   90.00
#
_symmetry.space_group_name_H-M   'P 1'
#
loop_
_entity.id
_entity.type
_entity.pdbx_description
1 polymer ?
#
loop_
_entity_poly.entity_id
_entity_poly.type
_entity_poly.pdbx_seq_one_letter_code
_entity_poly.pdbx_strand_id
1 'polypeptide(L)'
;MTEFVAVTMSVKRKRTAYEQKSKILQRPERGEKASKIAQEYNSGKATVSNIKKARQAIEKFINQSALKVKSMKPSKDELTKAIFL
;
A
#
# COMPACT_ATOMS: atom_id res chain seq x y z
N MET A 1 28.66 -9.47 -37.06
CA MET A 1 28.40 -8.51 -35.97
C MET A 1 26.89 -8.42 -35.82
N THR A 2 26.32 -9.06 -34.80
CA THR A 2 24.87 -9.17 -34.62
C THR A 2 24.41 -7.95 -33.85
N GLU A 3 23.66 -7.06 -34.50
CA GLU A 3 23.10 -5.87 -33.86
C GLU A 3 21.96 -6.26 -32.92
N PHE A 4 22.15 -6.01 -31.62
CA PHE A 4 21.10 -6.13 -30.62
C PHE A 4 20.18 -4.90 -30.72
N VAL A 5 19.06 -5.05 -31.44
CA VAL A 5 18.00 -4.04 -31.46
C VAL A 5 17.30 -4.05 -30.10
N ALA A 6 17.59 -3.05 -29.27
CA ALA A 6 16.91 -2.84 -28.00
C ALA A 6 15.47 -2.40 -28.25
N VAL A 7 14.55 -3.37 -28.27
CA VAL A 7 13.10 -3.09 -28.30
C VAL A 7 12.72 -2.44 -26.98
N THR A 8 12.58 -1.11 -26.96
CA THR A 8 12.08 -0.36 -25.80
C THR A 8 10.58 -0.59 -25.66
N MET A 9 10.19 -1.76 -25.16
CA MET A 9 8.81 -2.00 -24.73
C MET A 9 8.48 -1.00 -23.62
N SER A 10 7.43 -0.20 -23.80
CA SER A 10 6.90 0.70 -22.78
C SER A 10 6.33 -0.15 -21.62
N VAL A 11 7.21 -0.54 -20.70
CA VAL A 11 6.83 -1.28 -19.50
C VAL A 11 5.98 -0.35 -18.64
N LYS A 12 4.67 -0.60 -18.59
CA LYS A 12 3.77 0.12 -17.70
C LYS A 12 4.30 0.04 -16.27
N ARG A 13 4.26 1.16 -15.54
CA ARG A 13 4.78 1.26 -14.18
C ARG A 13 4.11 0.20 -13.28
N LYS A 14 4.91 -0.60 -12.59
CA LYS A 14 4.41 -1.59 -11.61
C LYS A 14 3.60 -0.88 -10.53
N ARG A 15 2.33 -1.27 -10.35
CA ARG A 15 1.48 -0.75 -9.27
C ARG A 15 1.90 -1.41 -7.94
N THR A 16 2.31 -0.60 -6.97
CA THR A 16 2.67 -1.08 -5.63
C THR A 16 1.43 -1.19 -4.73
N ALA A 17 1.34 -2.28 -3.95
CA ALA A 17 0.26 -2.51 -3.00
C ALA A 17 0.30 -1.49 -1.85
N TYR A 18 -0.85 -1.14 -1.26
CA TYR A 18 -0.92 -0.17 -0.15
C TYR A 18 -0.17 -0.63 1.09
N GLU A 19 -0.14 -1.94 1.38
CA GLU A 19 0.66 -2.52 2.48
C GLU A 19 2.17 -2.35 2.28
N GLN A 20 2.66 -2.45 1.04
CA GLN A 20 4.06 -2.17 0.74
C GLN A 20 4.38 -0.70 0.98
N LYS A 21 3.47 0.20 0.62
CA LYS A 21 3.64 1.64 0.85
C LYS A 21 3.67 1.97 2.36
N SER A 22 2.86 1.32 3.18
CA SER A 22 2.89 1.54 4.64
C SER A 22 4.19 1.04 5.28
N LYS A 23 4.70 -0.12 4.85
CA LYS A 23 6.02 -0.61 5.30
C LYS A 23 7.15 0.33 4.89
N ILE A 24 7.11 0.89 3.68
CA ILE A 24 8.06 1.90 3.20
C ILE A 24 7.98 3.19 4.04
N LEU A 25 6.81 3.56 4.57
CA LEU A 25 6.63 4.74 5.42
C LEU A 25 7.18 4.56 6.84
N GLN A 26 7.18 3.35 7.40
CA GLN A 26 7.65 3.08 8.76
C GLN A 26 9.19 3.06 8.89
N ARG A 27 9.91 2.70 7.81
CA ARG A 27 11.38 2.59 7.80
C ARG A 27 12.15 3.91 7.90
N PRO A 28 11.76 5.01 7.22
CA PRO A 28 12.46 6.28 7.38
C PRO A 28 12.32 6.84 8.80
N GLU A 29 11.26 6.50 9.55
CA GLU A 29 11.16 6.86 10.98
C GLU A 29 12.16 6.10 11.86
N ARG A 30 12.60 4.91 11.43
CA ARG A 30 13.68 4.14 12.07
C ARG A 30 15.08 4.62 11.69
N GLY A 31 15.20 5.69 10.92
CA GLY A 31 16.49 6.23 10.47
C GLY A 31 17.10 5.54 9.23
N GLU A 32 16.34 4.70 8.52
CA GLU A 32 16.84 4.04 7.31
C GLU A 32 16.94 5.01 6.11
N LYS A 33 18.04 4.92 5.35
CA LYS A 33 18.25 5.72 4.14
C LYS A 33 17.30 5.29 3.02
N ALA A 34 16.69 6.27 2.35
CA ALA A 34 15.76 6.04 1.24
C ALA A 34 16.33 5.18 0.08
N SER A 35 17.65 5.24 -0.15
CA SER A 35 18.32 4.38 -1.14
C SER A 35 18.25 2.90 -0.80
N LYS A 36 18.36 2.53 0.48
CA LYS A 36 18.30 1.14 0.93
C LYS A 36 16.88 0.59 0.76
N ILE A 37 15.89 1.40 1.14
CA ILE A 37 14.47 1.09 0.98
C ILE A 37 14.11 0.93 -0.50
N ALA A 38 14.61 1.82 -1.37
CA ALA A 38 14.41 1.74 -2.80
C ALA A 38 14.93 0.42 -3.40
N GLN A 39 16.14 -0.01 -3.01
CA GLN A 39 16.72 -1.29 -3.44
C GLN A 39 15.89 -2.48 -2.96
N GLU A 40 15.54 -2.51 -1.68
CA GLU A 40 14.84 -3.65 -1.06
C GLU A 40 13.43 -3.86 -1.63
N TYR A 41 12.72 -2.77 -1.95
CA TYR A 41 11.40 -2.83 -2.57
C TYR A 41 11.44 -2.77 -4.10
N ASN A 42 12.63 -2.89 -4.70
CA ASN A 42 12.88 -2.78 -6.14
C ASN A 42 12.09 -1.62 -6.78
N SER A 43 12.18 -0.46 -6.13
CA SER A 43 11.40 0.74 -6.41
C SER A 43 12.35 1.91 -6.65
N GLY A 44 12.00 2.80 -7.57
CA GLY A 44 12.81 4.00 -7.83
C GLY A 44 12.83 4.95 -6.62
N LYS A 45 13.93 5.70 -6.44
CA LYS A 45 14.04 6.74 -5.40
C LYS A 45 12.91 7.78 -5.50
N ALA A 46 12.51 8.12 -6.73
CA ALA A 46 11.36 8.99 -6.99
C ALA A 46 10.05 8.41 -6.45
N THR A 47 9.84 7.08 -6.61
CA THR A 47 8.68 6.37 -6.08
C THR A 47 8.66 6.42 -4.56
N VAL A 48 9.80 6.21 -3.89
CA VAL A 48 9.91 6.30 -2.42
C VAL A 48 9.59 7.72 -1.93
N SER A 49 10.11 8.75 -2.62
CA SER A 49 9.81 10.15 -2.29
C SER A 49 8.32 10.47 -2.46
N ASN A 50 7.70 10.01 -3.54
CA ASN A 50 6.27 10.18 -3.78
C ASN A 50 5.42 9.44 -2.74
N ILE A 51 5.81 8.23 -2.32
CA ILE A 51 5.17 7.50 -1.24
C ILE A 51 5.26 8.28 0.08
N LYS A 52 6.43 8.87 0.38
CA LYS A 52 6.63 9.71 1.57
C LYS A 52 5.71 10.93 1.57
N LYS A 53 5.55 11.61 0.42
CA LYS A 53 4.60 12.73 0.26
C LYS A 53 3.14 12.28 0.40
N ALA A 54 2.82 11.09 -0.11
CA ALA A 54 1.48 10.52 -0.05
C ALA A 54 1.12 9.89 1.31
N ARG A 55 1.95 10.06 2.36
CA ARG A 55 1.74 9.47 3.70
C ARG A 55 0.32 9.66 4.23
N GLN A 56 -0.14 10.90 4.29
CA GLN A 56 -1.47 11.22 4.82
C GLN A 56 -2.60 10.54 4.02
N ALA A 57 -2.45 10.43 2.70
CA ALA A 57 -3.45 9.78 1.85
C ALA A 57 -3.46 8.26 2.07
N ILE A 58 -2.29 7.66 2.26
CA ILE A 58 -2.15 6.22 2.56
C ILE A 58 -2.75 5.91 3.93
N GLU A 59 -2.47 6.73 4.95
CA GLU A 59 -3.04 6.58 6.30
C GLU A 59 -4.57 6.74 6.29
N LYS A 60 -5.10 7.76 5.60
CA LYS A 60 -6.55 7.94 5.42
C LYS A 60 -7.19 6.74 4.73
N PHE A 61 -6.57 6.19 3.69
CA PHE A 61 -7.08 5.02 2.98
C PHE A 61 -7.10 3.78 3.88
N ILE A 62 -6.02 3.54 4.64
CA ILE A 62 -5.95 2.42 5.59
C ILE A 62 -7.04 2.55 6.66
N ASN A 63 -7.19 3.74 7.26
CA ASN A 63 -8.23 3.98 8.26
C ASN A 63 -9.65 3.83 7.69
N GLN A 64 -9.92 4.34 6.50
CA GLN A 64 -11.22 4.14 5.83
C GLN A 64 -11.48 2.67 5.49
N SER A 65 -10.45 1.92 5.06
CA SER A 65 -10.58 0.49 4.79
C SER A 65 -10.88 -0.31 6.05
N ALA A 66 -10.30 0.05 7.20
CA ALA A 66 -10.59 -0.56 8.50
C ALA A 66 -12.01 -0.26 9.00
N LEU A 67 -12.56 0.91 8.67
CA LEU A 67 -13.93 1.29 9.05
C LEU A 67 -15.00 0.59 8.20
N LYS A 68 -14.70 0.23 6.95
CA LYS A 68 -15.66 -0.48 6.07
C LYS A 68 -15.95 -1.92 6.49
N VAL A 69 -15.14 -2.52 7.37
CA VAL A 69 -15.38 -3.88 7.87
C VAL A 69 -16.44 -3.92 8.98
N LYS A 70 -16.85 -2.76 9.52
CA LYS A 70 -17.83 -2.68 10.63
C LYS A 70 -19.28 -2.45 10.21
N SER A 71 -19.61 -2.47 8.92
CA SER A 71 -21.00 -2.39 8.47
C SER A 71 -21.49 -3.73 7.90
N MET A 72 -21.26 -4.82 8.63
CA MET A 72 -22.15 -5.98 8.48
C MET A 72 -23.37 -5.71 9.36
N LYS A 73 -24.55 -5.61 8.74
CA LYS A 73 -25.80 -5.71 9.50
C LYS A 73 -25.77 -7.06 10.23
N PRO A 74 -26.04 -7.12 11.53
CA PRO A 74 -26.13 -8.39 12.23
C PRO A 74 -27.17 -9.28 11.53
N SER A 75 -26.88 -10.59 11.44
CA SER A 75 -27.84 -11.57 10.92
C SER A 75 -29.13 -11.52 11.74
N LYS A 76 -30.28 -11.82 11.13
CA LYS A 76 -31.57 -11.92 11.84
C LYS A 76 -31.49 -12.84 13.08
N ASP A 77 -30.61 -13.83 13.05
CA ASP A 77 -30.40 -14.82 14.14
C ASP A 77 -29.77 -14.23 15.41
N GLU A 78 -29.07 -13.09 15.30
CA GLU A 78 -28.48 -12.40 16.45
C GLU A 78 -29.48 -11.45 17.13
N LEU A 79 -30.48 -10.95 16.38
CA LEU A 79 -31.53 -10.08 16.91
C LEU A 79 -32.49 -10.83 17.85
N THR A 80 -32.82 -12.09 17.52
CA THR A 80 -33.75 -12.90 18.32
C THR A 80 -33.18 -13.30 19.68
N LYS A 81 -31.86 -13.43 19.81
CA LYS A 81 -31.22 -13.70 21.12
C LYS A 81 -31.24 -12.50 22.06
N ALA A 82 -31.20 -11.28 21.53
CA ALA A 82 -31.21 -10.06 22.33
C ALA A 82 -32.61 -9.66 22.83
N ILE A 83 -33.67 -10.21 22.22
CA ILE A 83 -35.07 -9.94 22.61
C ILE A 83 -35.55 -10.88 23.72
N PHE A 84 -34.85 -11.99 23.97
CA PHE A 84 -35.24 -13.04 24.92
C PHE A 84 -34.32 -13.15 26.17
N LEU A 85 -33.67 -12.05 26.58
CA LEU A 85 -32.91 -11.96 27.84
C LEU A 85 -33.57 -10.94 28.78
#